data_AF-A0A068VN66-F1
#
_entry.id   AF-A0A068VN66-F1
#
_cell.length_a   1.000
_cell.length_b   1.000
_cell.length_c   1.000
_cell.angle_alpha   90.00
_cell.angle_beta   90.00
_cell.angle_gamma   90.00
#
_symmetry.space_group_name_H-M   'P 1'
#
loop_
_entity.id
_entity.type
_entity.pdbx_description
1 polymer ?
#
loop_
_entity_poly.entity_id
_entity_poly.type
_entity_poly.pdbx_seq_one_letter_code
_entity_poly.pdbx_strand_id
1 'polypeptide(L)' 'VLLGMVIFFMARLSAVTGLIEKFIFTGLRRGQQALMVNFTGLLILLFGVSVGFTVLLPRSY' A
#
# COMPACT_ATOMS: atom_id res chain seq x y z
N VAL A 1 -6.77 0.26 -19.47
CA VAL A 1 -6.50 -0.60 -18.28
C VAL A 1 -5.06 -0.44 -17.79
N LEU A 2 -4.04 -0.63 -18.63
CA LEU A 2 -2.62 -0.57 -18.23
C LEU A 2 -2.23 0.73 -17.51
N LEU A 3 -2.49 1.90 -18.13
CA LEU A 3 -2.20 3.21 -17.55
C LEU A 3 -2.92 3.44 -16.21
N GLY A 4 -4.18 3.02 -16.10
CA GLY A 4 -4.96 3.10 -14.86
C GLY A 4 -4.36 2.23 -13.74
N MET A 5 -3.88 1.02 -14.07
CA MET A 5 -3.14 0.19 -13.13
C MET A 5 -1.84 0.87 -12.70
N VAL A 6 -1.05 1.40 -13.62
CA VAL A 6 0.21 2.09 -13.29
C VAL A 6 -0.02 3.25 -12.32
N ILE A 7 -1.01 4.11 -12.60
CA ILE A 7 -1.37 5.23 -11.72
C ILE A 7 -1.82 4.72 -10.34
N PHE A 8 -2.62 3.66 -10.30
CA PHE A 8 -3.09 3.06 -9.05
C PHE A 8 -1.94 2.47 -8.19
N PHE A 9 -0.98 1.79 -8.82
CA PHE A 9 0.22 1.31 -8.13
C PHE A 9 1.10 2.46 -7.64
N MET A 10 1.32 3.50 -8.47
CA MET A 10 2.04 4.72 -8.09
C MET A 10 1.42 5.43 -6.89
N ALA A 11 0.08 5.57 -6.88
CA ALA A 11 -0.64 6.19 -5.77
C ALA A 11 -0.45 5.41 -4.45
N ARG A 12 -0.48 4.07 -4.50
CA ARG A 12 -0.20 3.22 -3.32
C ARG A 12 1.24 3.35 -2.86
N LEU A 13 2.20 3.35 -3.78
CA LEU A 13 3.61 3.57 -3.43
C LEU A 13 3.79 4.93 -2.76
N SER A 14 3.21 6.00 -3.32
CA SER A 14 3.23 7.33 -2.71
C SER A 14 2.61 7.36 -1.31
N ALA A 15 1.49 6.66 -1.09
CA ALA A 15 0.87 6.54 0.23
C ALA A 15 1.78 5.81 1.23
N VAL A 16 2.42 4.70 0.84
CA VAL A 16 3.36 3.96 1.68
C VAL A 16 4.60 4.81 1.98
N THR A 17 5.15 5.51 0.99
CA THR A 17 6.32 6.39 1.18
C THR A 17 5.99 7.54 2.14
N GLY A 18 4.85 8.21 1.97
CA GLY A 18 4.42 9.27 2.88
C GLY A 18 4.16 8.76 4.31
N LEU A 19 3.68 7.52 4.45
CA LEU A 19 3.52 6.87 5.74
C LEU A 19 4.87 6.62 6.43
N ILE A 20 5.87 6.14 5.66
CA ILE A 20 7.24 5.93 6.14
C ILE A 20 7.90 7.26 6.54
N GLU A 21 7.74 8.30 5.72
CA GLU A 21 8.27 9.64 6.01
C GLU A 21 7.73 10.16 7.35
N LYS A 22 6.42 10.04 7.55
CA LYS A 22 5.78 10.44 8.80
C LYS A 22 6.20 9.58 10.00
N PHE A 23 6.41 8.27 9.78
CA PHE A 23 6.91 7.36 10.79
C PHE A 23 8.33 7.74 11.28
N ILE A 24 9.21 8.07 10.33
CA ILE A 24 10.58 8.53 10.62
C ILE A 24 10.55 9.88 11.33
N PHE A 25 9.77 10.85 10.82
CA PHE A 25 9.69 12.20 11.38
C PHE A 25 9.16 12.21 12.82
N THR A 26 8.19 11.34 13.11
CA THR A 26 7.61 11.21 14.46
C THR A 26 8.50 10.37 15.39
N GLY A 27 9.58 9.75 14.89
CA GLY A 27 10.54 9.00 15.70
C GLY A 27 9.91 7.77 16.40
N LEU A 28 8.87 7.19 15.81
CA LEU A 28 8.09 6.09 16.41
C LEU A 28 8.88 4.77 16.42
N ARG A 29 9.85 4.62 17.33
CA ARG A 29 10.73 3.44 17.35
C ARG A 29 10.10 2.21 18.00
N ARG A 30 9.31 2.37 19.07
CA ARG A 30 8.61 1.27 19.76
C ARG A 30 7.33 1.78 20.42
N GLY A 31 6.20 1.15 20.10
CA GLY A 31 4.89 1.48 20.67
C GLY A 31 3.74 0.96 19.81
N GLN A 32 2.53 0.94 20.37
CA GLN A 32 1.32 0.48 19.69
C GLN A 32 1.02 1.27 18.42
N GLN A 33 1.32 2.58 18.41
CA GLN A 33 1.20 3.42 17.21
C GLN A 33 2.16 2.98 16.09
N ALA A 34 3.38 2.58 16.42
CA ALA A 34 4.36 2.13 15.42
C ALA A 34 3.91 0.84 14.73
N LEU A 35 3.34 -0.08 15.52
CA LEU A 35 2.75 -1.33 15.02
C LEU A 35 1.51 -1.06 14.14
N MET A 36 0.62 -0.15 14.55
CA MET A 36 -0.55 0.24 13.76
C MET A 36 -0.17 0.87 12.42
N VAL A 37 0.84 1.74 12.40
CA VAL A 37 1.33 2.36 11.17
C VAL A 37 1.94 1.31 10.25
N ASN A 38 2.77 0.40 10.76
CA ASN A 38 3.34 -0.68 9.96
C ASN A 38 2.25 -1.62 9.40
N PHE A 39 1.24 -1.96 10.21
CA PHE A 39 0.10 -2.76 9.78
C PHE A 39 -0.71 -2.06 8.68
N THR A 40 -0.90 -0.74 8.80
CA THR A 40 -1.58 0.06 7.76
C THR A 40 -0.79 0.03 6.44
N GLY A 41 0.53 0.17 6.49
CA GLY A 41 1.39 0.02 5.32
C GLY A 41 1.28 -1.36 4.67
N LEU A 42 1.26 -2.42 5.49
CA LEU A 42 1.05 -3.80 5.02
C LEU A 42 -0.32 -3.97 4.33
N LEU A 43 -1.40 -3.44 4.93
CA LEU A 43 -2.74 -3.51 4.36
C LEU A 43 -2.83 -2.80 2.99
N ILE A 44 -2.18 -1.65 2.83
CA ILE A 44 -2.13 -0.92 1.55
C ILE A 44 -1.42 -1.75 0.47
N LEU A 45 -0.33 -2.43 0.83
CA LEU A 45 0.38 -3.34 -0.09
C LEU A 45 -0.49 -4.54 -0.47
N LEU A 46 -1.10 -5.19 0.52
CA LEU A 46 -1.94 -6.37 0.31
C LEU A 46 -3.17 -6.06 -0.54
N PHE A 47 -3.84 -4.94 -0.27
CA PHE A 47 -4.94 -4.43 -1.10
C PHE A 47 -4.49 -4.28 -2.56
N GLY A 48 -3.29 -3.74 -2.73
CA GLY A 48 -2.68 -3.59 -4.03
C GLY A 48 -2.45 -4.87 -4.82
N VAL A 49 -1.94 -5.90 -4.15
CA VAL A 49 -1.75 -7.23 -4.74
C VAL A 49 -3.09 -7.85 -5.08
N SER A 50 -4.09 -7.75 -4.19
CA SER A 50 -5.43 -8.27 -4.42
C SER A 50 -6.09 -7.64 -5.65
N VAL A 51 -6.06 -6.31 -5.77
CA VAL A 51 -6.58 -5.62 -6.97
C VAL A 51 -5.80 -6.01 -8.22
N GLY A 52 -4.47 -6.12 -8.14
CA GLY A 52 -3.66 -6.61 -9.26
C GLY A 52 -4.09 -8.01 -9.71
N PHE A 53 -4.33 -8.91 -8.77
CA PHE A 53 -4.81 -10.26 -9.04
C PHE A 53 -6.21 -10.24 -9.69
N THR A 54 -7.14 -9.46 -9.15
CA THR A 54 -8.49 -9.32 -9.72
C THR A 54 -8.48 -8.79 -11.16
N VAL A 55 -7.56 -7.89 -11.49
CA VAL A 55 -7.47 -7.31 -12.84
C VAL A 55 -6.73 -8.23 -13.82
N LEU A 56 -5.73 -8.97 -13.34
CA LEU A 56 -4.92 -9.87 -14.18
C LEU A 56 -5.58 -11.23 -14.39
N LEU A 57 -6.45 -11.69 -13.49
CA LEU A 57 -7.15 -12.95 -13.67
C LEU A 57 -8.13 -12.83 -14.85
N PRO A 58 -8.02 -13.70 -15.87
CA PRO A 58 -9.01 -13.75 -16.92
C PRO A 58 -10.35 -14.14 -16.30
N ARG A 59 -11.41 -13.39 -16.60
CA ARG A 59 -12.77 -13.81 -16.24
C ARG A 59 -13.10 -15.05 -17.06
N SER A 60 -13.01 -16.22 -16.43
CA SER A 60 -13.56 -17.45 -16.98
C SER A 60 -15.08 -17.31 -16.96
N TYR A 61 -15.66 -17.12 -18.15
CA TYR A 61 -17.10 -17.18 -18.37
C TYR A 61 -17.57 -18.63 -18.44
#